data_AF-A0A939NMI4-F1
#
_entry.id   AF-A0A939NMI4-F1
#
_cell.length_a   1.000
_cell.length_b   1.000
_cell.length_c   1.000
_cell.angle_alpha   90.00
_cell.angle_beta   90.00
_cell.angle_gamma   90.00
#
_symmetry.space_group_name_H-M   'P 1'
#
loop_
_entity.id
_entity.type
_entity.pdbx_description
1 polymer ?
#
loop_
_entity_poly.entity_id
_entity_poly.type
_entity_poly.pdbx_seq_one_letter_code
_entity_poly.pdbx_strand_id
1 'polypeptide(L)' 'MVFIAPASGGGTGTGAAPVVAEVAKDLGILTVAVVTKPFNFEARSAWHSRSRYR' A
#
# COMPACT_ATOMS: atom_id res chain seq x y z
N MET A 1 -10.60 13.43 7.24
CA MET A 1 -9.99 12.15 7.62
C MET A 1 -10.22 11.17 6.48
N VAL A 2 -9.19 10.41 6.08
CA VAL A 2 -9.22 9.55 4.89
C VAL A 2 -8.72 8.15 5.24
N PHE A 3 -9.43 7.13 4.77
CA PHE A 3 -9.02 5.73 4.86
C PHE A 3 -8.62 5.21 3.49
N ILE A 4 -7.48 4.55 3.41
CA ILE A 4 -6.95 3.96 2.18
C ILE A 4 -6.87 2.45 2.40
N ALA A 5 -7.61 1.67 1.61
CA ALA A 5 -7.65 0.21 1.73
C ALA A 5 -7.18 -0.47 0.44
N PRO A 6 -5.88 -0.39 0.09
CA PRO A 6 -5.37 -1.05 -1.09
C PRO A 6 -5.20 -2.55 -0.82
N ALA A 7 -5.46 -3.37 -1.84
CA ALA A 7 -5.04 -4.76 -1.81
C ALA A 7 -3.50 -4.85 -1.84
N SER A 8 -2.93 -5.67 -0.95
CA SER A 8 -1.52 -6.07 -1.03
C SER A 8 -1.34 -7.12 -2.12
N GLY A 9 -0.24 -7.03 -2.87
CA GLY A 9 0.05 -8.00 -3.95
C GLY A 9 0.80 -7.43 -5.15
N GLY A 10 1.02 -6.11 -5.21
CA GLY A 10 1.87 -5.47 -6.21
C GLY A 10 1.17 -4.98 -7.48
N GLY A 11 -0.16 -4.85 -7.45
CA GLY A 11 -0.94 -4.18 -8.49
C GLY A 11 -0.99 -2.65 -8.32
N THR A 12 -1.79 -1.98 -9.15
CA THR A 12 -1.94 -0.52 -9.13
C THR A 12 -2.37 0.00 -7.75
N GLY A 13 -3.25 -0.74 -7.05
CA GLY A 13 -3.67 -0.38 -5.69
C GLY A 13 -2.49 -0.31 -4.71
N THR A 14 -1.55 -1.27 -4.75
CA THR A 14 -0.35 -1.25 -3.89
C THR A 14 0.61 -0.12 -4.27
N GLY A 15 0.73 0.20 -5.57
CA GLY A 15 1.64 1.24 -6.07
C GLY A 15 1.11 2.68 -5.94
N ALA A 16 -0.20 2.87 -6.08
CA ALA A 16 -0.84 4.20 -6.00
C ALA A 16 -1.17 4.62 -4.56
N ALA A 17 -1.35 3.67 -3.65
CA ALA A 17 -1.61 3.94 -2.24
C ALA A 17 -0.64 4.92 -1.56
N PRO A 18 0.71 4.78 -1.69
CA PRO A 18 1.63 5.74 -1.08
C PRO A 18 1.50 7.14 -1.66
N VAL A 19 1.23 7.27 -2.97
CA VAL A 19 1.05 8.58 -3.64
C VAL A 19 -0.20 9.28 -3.10
N VAL A 20 -1.32 8.57 -2.97
CA VAL A 20 -2.56 9.12 -2.41
C VAL A 20 -2.39 9.48 -0.93
N ALA A 21 -1.65 8.68 -0.17
CA ALA A 21 -1.36 8.97 1.24
C ALA A 21 -0.49 10.22 1.42
N GLU A 22 0.49 10.43 0.54
CA GLU A 22 1.34 11.62 0.54
C GLU A 22 0.52 12.90 0.27
N VAL A 23 -0.32 12.88 -0.77
CA VAL A 23 -1.22 14.00 -1.08
C VAL A 23 -2.19 14.29 0.08
N ALA A 24 -2.77 13.27 0.69
CA ALA A 24 -3.68 13.45 1.82
C ALA A 24 -2.97 14.00 3.06
N LYS A 25 -1.70 13.63 3.27
CA LYS A 25 -0.86 14.16 4.34
C LYS A 25 -0.51 15.63 4.12
N ASP A 26 -0.18 16.03 2.89
CA ASP A 26 0.12 17.43 2.54
C ASP A 26 -1.09 18.35 2.74
N LEU A 27 -2.30 17.82 2.55
CA LEU A 27 -3.55 18.51 2.84
C LEU A 27 -3.91 18.55 4.33
N GLY A 28 -3.05 18.03 5.23
CA GLY A 28 -3.27 18.02 6.67
C GLY A 28 -4.36 17.05 7.13
N ILE A 29 -4.70 16.05 6.31
CA ILE A 29 -5.77 15.10 6.60
C ILE A 29 -5.20 13.92 7.38
N LEU A 30 -5.80 13.59 8.54
CA LEU A 30 -5.53 12.33 9.24
C LEU A 30 -5.83 11.17 8.27
N THR A 31 -4.76 10.47 7.88
CA THR A 31 -4.80 9.42 6.85
C THR A 31 -4.39 8.09 7.44
N VAL A 32 -5.24 7.09 7.31
CA VAL A 32 -5.03 5.74 7.83
C VAL A 32 -5.09 4.75 6.69
N ALA A 33 -4.02 3.95 6.52
CA ALA A 33 -3.97 2.90 5.52
C ALA A 33 -4.20 1.53 6.17
N VAL A 34 -5.15 0.75 5.65
CA VAL A 34 -5.43 -0.62 6.08
C VAL A 34 -5.04 -1.56 4.95
N VAL A 35 -4.04 -2.39 5.19
CA VAL A 35 -3.50 -3.33 4.20
C VAL A 35 -3.51 -4.74 4.73
N THR A 36 -3.76 -5.71 3.84
CA THR A 36 -3.69 -7.13 4.17
C THR A 36 -2.25 -7.62 4.07
N LYS A 37 -1.86 -8.58 4.90
CA LYS A 37 -0.58 -9.27 4.72
C LYS A 37 -0.79 -10.39 3.70
N PRO A 38 0.02 -10.49 2.63
CA PRO A 38 -0.12 -11.56 1.66
C PRO A 38 0.19 -12.92 2.31
N PHE A 39 -0.45 -13.98 1.81
CA PHE A 39 -0.23 -15.33 2.32
C PHE A 39 1.12 -15.89 1.86
N ASN A 40 1.68 -16.83 2.62
CA ASN A 40 2.98 -17.44 2.31
C ASN A 40 3.00 -18.18 0.96
N PHE A 41 1.86 -18.69 0.48
CA PHE A 41 1.76 -19.35 -0.83
C PHE A 41 1.69 -18.37 -2.01
N GLU A 42 1.42 -17.08 -1.75
CA GLU A 42 1.43 -16.01 -2.76
C GLU A 42 2.85 -15.50 -3.03
N ALA A 43 3.89 -16.14 -2.48
CA ALA A 43 5.30 -15.72 -2.53
C ALA A 43 5.88 -15.52 -3.95
N ARG A 44 5.17 -15.96 -4.99
CA ARG A 44 5.50 -15.69 -6.39
C ARG A 44 4.80 -14.45 -6.99
N SER A 45 4.18 -13.63 -6.15
CA SER A 45 3.55 -12.36 -6.56
C SER A 45 4.41 -11.18 -6.11
N ALA A 46 4.39 -10.10 -6.91
CA ALA A 46 5.31 -8.96 -7.01
C ALA A 46 5.74 -8.22 -5.71
N TRP A 47 5.27 -8.62 -4.53
CA TRP A 47 5.67 -8.05 -3.24
C TRP A 47 7.10 -8.46 -2.83
N HIS A 48 7.50 -9.70 -3.11
CA HIS A 48 8.82 -10.23 -2.69
C HIS A 48 9.99 -9.53 -3.41
N SER A 49 9.78 -9.05 -4.63
CA SER A 49 10.78 -8.30 -5.40
C SER A 49 10.93 -6.83 -4.99
N ARG A 50 9.96 -6.25 -4.24
CA ARG A 50 9.98 -4.84 -3.82
C ARG A 50 10.09 -4.59 -2.32
N SER A 51 9.96 -5.63 -1.47
CA SER A 51 10.17 -5.50 0.00
C SER A 51 11.60 -5.13 0.42
N ARG A 52 12.53 -5.01 -0.54
CA ARG A 52 13.91 -4.50 -0.34
C ARG A 52 14.06 -2.99 -0.50
N TYR A 53 13.00 -2.22 -0.65
CA TYR A 53 13.07 -0.77 -0.47
C TYR A 53 12.56 -0.42 0.93
N ARG A 54 13.49 0.09 1.73
CA ARG A 54 13.32 0.60 3.10
C ARG A 54 12.21 1.63 3.20
#